data_AF-A0A0C2ZIV9-F1
#
_entry.id   AF-A0A0C2ZIV9-F1
#
_cell.length_a   1.000
_cell.length_b   1.000
_cell.length_c   1.000
_cell.angle_alpha   90.00
_cell.angle_beta   90.00
_cell.angle_gamma   90.00
#
_symmetry.space_group_name_H-M   'P 1'
#
loop_
_entity.id
_entity.type
_entity.pdbx_description
1 polymer ?
#
loop_
_entity_poly.entity_id
_entity_poly.type
_entity_poly.pdbx_seq_one_letter_code
_entity_poly.pdbx_strand_id
1 'polypeptide(L)'
;MDDDRNATQIPILKLLHDMKSHWDSIYYMINCLRTLRQALDCFFQAPAHKDIADRKLNEVDWQILKDLEVILEVPHSFQQSVSSESMLTLSCIMPIFETFIIQWEHLSM
;
A
#
# COMPACT_ATOMS: atom_id res chain seq x y z
N MET A 1 6.94 -10.98 38.38
CA MET A 1 6.76 -11.60 37.05
C MET A 1 6.13 -10.51 36.21
N ASP A 2 6.97 -9.63 35.66
CA ASP A 2 6.57 -8.52 34.79
C ASP A 2 6.18 -9.10 33.44
N ASP A 3 4.90 -8.97 33.09
CA ASP A 3 4.41 -9.19 31.74
C ASP A 3 4.33 -7.81 31.07
N ASP A 4 5.46 -7.44 30.48
CA ASP A 4 5.66 -6.20 29.73
C ASP A 4 4.82 -6.28 28.45
N ARG A 5 3.53 -5.93 28.59
CA ARG A 5 2.60 -5.74 27.47
C ARG A 5 3.11 -4.57 26.65
N ASN A 6 3.99 -4.89 25.70
CA ASN A 6 4.44 -4.00 24.64
C ASN A 6 3.20 -3.38 23.98
N ALA A 7 2.88 -2.15 24.38
CA ALA A 7 1.75 -1.42 23.85
C ALA A 7 2.08 -1.08 22.40
N THR A 8 1.56 -1.87 21.46
CA THR A 8 1.72 -1.65 20.03
C THR A 8 1.19 -0.26 19.69
N GLN A 9 2.09 0.69 19.45
CA GLN A 9 1.72 2.03 19.01
C GLN A 9 1.24 1.94 17.57
N ILE A 10 -0.08 2.05 17.38
CA ILE A 10 -0.70 2.04 16.06
C ILE A 10 -0.67 3.49 15.54
N PRO A 11 -0.05 3.75 14.37
CA PRO A 11 -0.04 5.08 13.79
C PRO A 11 -1.45 5.52 13.37
N ILE A 12 -1.78 6.79 13.63
CA ILE A 12 -3.07 7.38 13.21
C ILE A 12 -3.01 7.64 11.70
N LEU A 13 -3.70 6.82 10.93
CA LEU A 13 -3.83 6.98 9.48
C LEU A 13 -5.09 7.80 9.16
N LYS A 14 -4.94 8.92 8.44
CA LYS A 14 -6.08 9.64 7.86
C LYS A 14 -6.52 8.93 6.58
N LEU A 15 -7.81 8.64 6.47
CA LEU A 15 -8.40 8.08 5.26
C LEU A 15 -8.25 9.10 4.11
N LEU A 16 -7.57 8.71 3.03
CA LEU A 16 -7.37 9.58 1.87
C LEU A 16 -8.70 9.83 1.16
N HIS A 17 -8.99 11.11 0.93
CA HIS A 17 -10.24 11.56 0.32
C HIS A 17 -10.25 11.25 -1.17
N ASP A 18 -11.39 10.75 -1.62
CA ASP A 18 -11.72 10.23 -2.95
C ASP A 18 -11.09 11.03 -4.12
N MET A 19 -10.06 10.46 -4.76
CA MET A 19 -9.54 10.90 -6.06
C MET A 19 -9.96 9.88 -7.12
N LYS A 20 -10.49 10.40 -8.23
CA LYS A 20 -11.00 9.70 -9.42
C LYS A 20 -10.19 8.44 -9.75
N SER A 21 -10.68 7.31 -9.23
CA SER A 21 -10.20 5.91 -9.35
C SER A 21 -9.03 5.68 -10.32
N HIS A 22 -7.81 5.69 -9.79
CA HIS A 22 -6.60 5.14 -10.40
C HIS A 22 -5.78 4.46 -9.30
N TRP A 23 -4.83 3.62 -9.73
CA TRP A 23 -3.97 2.69 -8.96
C TRP A 23 -3.48 3.19 -7.58
N ASP A 24 -3.37 4.50 -7.38
CA ASP A 24 -3.04 5.15 -6.11
C ASP A 24 -3.98 4.76 -4.96
N SER A 25 -5.30 4.68 -5.17
CA SER A 25 -6.22 4.34 -4.08
C SER A 25 -5.97 2.91 -3.57
N ILE A 26 -5.73 1.98 -4.49
CA ILE A 26 -5.40 0.59 -4.18
C ILE A 26 -4.04 0.52 -3.49
N TYR A 27 -3.03 1.23 -4.00
CA TYR A 27 -1.70 1.32 -3.39
C TYR A 27 -1.77 1.80 -1.93
N TYR A 28 -2.48 2.91 -1.69
CA TYR A 28 -2.63 3.46 -0.34
C TYR A 28 -3.44 2.55 0.59
N MET A 29 -4.49 1.89 0.08
CA MET A 29 -5.27 0.94 0.86
C MET A 29 -4.44 -0.27 1.27
N ILE A 30 -3.60 -0.81 0.37
CA ILE A 30 -2.71 -1.93 0.66
C ILE A 30 -1.67 -1.53 1.72
N ASN A 31 -1.04 -0.36 1.57
CA ASN A 31 -0.06 0.14 2.54
C ASN A 31 -0.70 0.37 3.92
N CYS A 32 -1.89 0.98 3.96
CA CYS A 32 -2.67 1.14 5.19
C CYS A 32 -2.98 -0.22 5.84
N LEU A 33 -3.45 -1.19 5.06
CA LEU A 33 -3.78 -2.53 5.54
C LEU A 33 -2.54 -3.24 6.12
N ARG A 34 -1.39 -3.15 5.46
CA ARG A 34 -0.12 -3.71 5.97
C ARG A 34 0.35 -3.04 7.24
N THR A 35 0.23 -1.72 7.34
CA THR A 35 0.56 -0.97 8.56
C THR A 35 -0.30 -1.42 9.73
N LEU A 36 -1.57 -1.75 9.48
CA LEU A 36 -2.51 -2.20 10.50
C LEU A 36 -2.47 -3.72 10.76
N ARG A 37 -1.56 -4.49 10.14
CA ARG A 37 -1.53 -5.96 10.25
C ARG A 37 -1.53 -6.46 11.71
N GLN A 38 -0.70 -5.88 12.57
CA GLN A 38 -0.64 -6.26 13.99
C GLN A 38 -1.94 -5.94 14.74
N ALA A 39 -2.56 -4.80 14.44
CA ALA A 39 -3.84 -4.41 15.03
C ALA A 39 -4.96 -5.36 14.59
N LEU A 40 -4.95 -5.78 13.32
CA LEU A 40 -5.88 -6.76 12.77
C LEU A 40 -5.69 -8.13 13.40
N ASP A 41 -4.45 -8.56 13.64
CA ASP A 41 -4.18 -9.81 14.35
C ASP A 41 -4.81 -9.83 15.74
N CYS A 42 -4.65 -8.75 16.51
CA CYS A 42 -5.31 -8.59 17.81
C CYS A 42 -6.84 -8.55 17.68
N PHE A 43 -7.35 -7.85 16.67
CA PHE A 43 -8.78 -7.73 16.39
C PHE A 43 -9.42 -9.10 16.09
N PHE A 44 -8.79 -9.93 15.27
CA PHE A 44 -9.28 -11.28 14.96
C PHE A 44 -9.13 -12.28 16.10
N GLN A 45 -8.22 -12.03 17.07
CA GLN A 45 -8.10 -12.85 18.28
C GLN A 45 -9.19 -12.54 19.32
N ALA A 46 -9.87 -11.40 19.22
CA ALA A 46 -10.89 -11.01 20.17
C ALA A 46 -12.13 -11.92 20.09
N PRO A 47 -12.68 -12.41 21.23
CA PRO A 47 -13.85 -13.29 21.23
C PRO A 47 -15.11 -12.70 20.59
N ALA A 48 -15.18 -11.36 20.50
CA ALA A 48 -16.28 -10.61 19.93
C ALA A 48 -16.36 -10.65 18.39
N HIS A 49 -15.29 -11.10 17.71
CA HIS A 49 -15.14 -11.03 16.25
C HIS A 49 -14.98 -12.41 15.60
N LYS A 50 -15.45 -13.47 16.28
CA LYS A 50 -15.38 -14.84 15.77
C LYS A 50 -16.16 -15.05 14.47
N ASP A 51 -17.18 -14.23 14.24
CA ASP A 51 -18.05 -14.24 13.06
C ASP A 51 -17.34 -13.77 11.78
N ILE A 52 -16.22 -13.05 11.91
CA ILE A 52 -15.41 -12.55 10.79
C ILE A 52 -13.98 -13.11 10.80
N ALA A 53 -13.66 -14.00 11.74
CA ALA A 53 -12.33 -14.60 11.87
C ALA A 53 -11.92 -15.42 10.63
N ASP A 54 -12.90 -15.95 9.90
CA ASP A 54 -12.72 -16.63 8.62
C ASP A 54 -12.26 -15.70 7.48
N ARG A 55 -12.46 -14.38 7.63
CA ARG A 55 -12.00 -13.36 6.66
C ARG A 55 -10.55 -12.92 6.88
N LYS A 56 -9.87 -13.51 7.87
CA LYS A 56 -8.47 -13.20 8.14
C LYS A 56 -7.61 -13.64 6.96
N LEU A 57 -6.83 -12.69 6.43
CA LEU A 57 -5.86 -12.96 5.38
C LEU A 57 -4.80 -13.95 5.86
N ASN A 58 -4.56 -14.98 5.03
CA ASN A 58 -3.49 -15.95 5.27
C ASN A 58 -2.13 -15.38 4.80
N GLU A 59 -1.03 -16.07 5.07
CA GLU A 59 0.31 -15.57 4.71
C GLU A 59 0.51 -15.42 3.19
N VAL A 60 -0.13 -16.27 2.39
CA VAL A 60 -0.09 -16.19 0.93
C VAL A 60 -0.80 -14.92 0.45
N ASP A 61 -1.96 -14.59 1.02
CA ASP A 61 -2.68 -13.35 0.69
C ASP A 61 -1.84 -12.12 1.05
N TRP A 62 -1.14 -12.14 2.20
CA TRP A 62 -0.23 -11.07 2.58
C TRP A 62 0.96 -10.93 1.62
N GLN A 63 1.47 -12.04 1.11
CA GLN A 63 2.54 -12.02 0.11
C GLN A 63 2.05 -11.43 -1.21
N ILE A 64 0.86 -11.83 -1.69
CA ILE A 64 0.24 -11.26 -2.89
C ILE A 64 0.05 -9.74 -2.73
N LEU A 65 -0.42 -9.28 -1.57
CA LEU A 65 -0.58 -7.84 -1.31
C LEU A 65 0.76 -7.09 -1.35
N LYS A 66 1.82 -7.69 -0.83
CA LYS A 66 3.17 -7.12 -0.90
C LYS A 66 3.67 -7.04 -2.35
N ASP A 67 3.45 -8.07 -3.14
CA ASP A 67 3.85 -8.09 -4.55
C ASP A 67 3.04 -7.05 -5.35
N LEU A 68 1.74 -6.92 -5.08
CA LEU A 68 0.90 -5.87 -5.66
C LEU A 68 1.38 -4.46 -5.28
N GLU A 69 1.79 -4.24 -4.03
CA GLU A 69 2.32 -2.94 -3.61
C GLU A 69 3.56 -2.55 -4.41
N VAL A 70 4.49 -3.49 -4.62
CA VAL A 70 5.70 -3.25 -5.43
C VAL A 70 5.34 -2.90 -6.88
N ILE A 71 4.37 -3.61 -7.46
CA ILE A 71 3.89 -3.32 -8.82
C ILE A 71 3.25 -1.94 -8.89
N LEU A 72 2.47 -1.57 -7.87
CA LEU A 72 1.74 -0.30 -7.82
C LEU A 72 2.61 0.90 -7.43
N GLU A 73 3.76 0.67 -6.80
CA GLU A 73 4.73 1.72 -6.46
C GLU A 73 5.28 2.42 -7.71
N VAL A 74 5.45 1.68 -8.81
CA VAL A 74 5.97 2.20 -10.10
C VAL A 74 5.02 3.21 -10.75
N PRO A 75 3.74 2.91 -11.03
CA PRO A 75 2.79 3.89 -11.55
C PRO A 75 2.50 5.01 -10.54
N HIS A 76 2.52 4.70 -9.24
CA HIS A 76 2.38 5.72 -8.20
C HIS A 76 3.50 6.77 -8.27
N SER A 77 4.76 6.31 -8.33
CA SER A 77 5.94 7.18 -8.43
C SER A 77 5.91 8.03 -9.70
N PHE A 78 5.58 7.42 -10.84
CA PHE A 78 5.39 8.12 -12.11
C PHE A 78 4.34 9.24 -11.97
N GLN A 79 3.18 8.93 -11.39
CA GLN A 79 2.11 9.89 -11.23
C GLN A 79 2.51 11.04 -10.29
N GLN A 80 3.22 10.76 -9.20
CA GLN A 80 3.72 11.79 -8.29
C GLN A 80 4.71 12.72 -9.00
N SER A 81 5.65 12.17 -9.78
CA SER A 81 6.60 12.96 -10.57
C SER A 81 5.89 13.86 -11.58
N VAL A 82 4.93 13.33 -12.33
CA VAL A 82 4.13 14.09 -13.31
C VAL A 82 3.26 15.16 -12.63
N SER A 83 2.68 14.86 -11.47
CA SER A 83 1.82 15.79 -10.74
C SER A 83 2.59 16.92 -10.06
N SER A 84 3.89 16.71 -9.78
CA SER A 84 4.77 17.72 -9.19
C SER A 84 5.24 18.79 -10.19
N GLU A 85 5.16 18.48 -11.50
CA GLU A 85 5.55 19.38 -12.58
C GLU A 85 4.41 20.35 -12.91
N SER A 86 4.66 21.65 -12.70
CA SER A 86 3.65 22.70 -12.95
C SER A 86 3.35 22.94 -14.44
N MET A 87 4.22 22.46 -15.34
CA MET A 87 4.03 22.55 -16.78
C MET A 87 4.68 21.35 -17.49
N LEU A 88 3.88 20.36 -17.87
CA LEU A 88 4.34 19.18 -18.60
C LEU A 88 4.70 19.55 -20.05
N THR A 89 5.98 19.83 -20.29
CA THR A 89 6.51 19.89 -21.65
C THR A 89 6.91 18.50 -22.13
N LEU A 90 6.80 18.22 -23.43
CA LEU A 90 7.12 16.92 -24.02
C LEU A 90 8.57 16.49 -23.70
N SER A 91 9.49 17.46 -23.60
CA SER A 91 10.89 17.24 -23.21
C SER A 91 11.05 16.79 -21.74
N CYS A 92 10.17 17.22 -20.83
CA CYS A 92 10.26 16.84 -19.42
C CYS A 92 9.58 15.49 -19.14
N ILE A 93 8.55 15.11 -19.91
CA ILE A 93 7.81 13.87 -19.65
C ILE A 93 8.50 12.62 -20.20
N MET A 94 9.28 12.77 -21.30
CA MET A 94 10.04 11.68 -21.92
C MET A 94 10.95 10.91 -20.95
N PRO A 95 11.85 11.56 -20.18
CA PRO A 95 12.71 10.85 -19.23
C PRO A 95 11.93 10.19 -18.08
N ILE A 96 10.78 10.76 -17.68
CA ILE A 96 9.89 10.17 -16.66
C ILE A 96 9.24 8.88 -17.21
N PHE A 97 8.82 8.88 -18.49
CA PHE A 97 8.31 7.68 -19.16
C PHE A 97 9.37 6.60 -19.35
N GLU A 98 10.59 6.97 -19.77
CA GLU A 98 11.70 6.01 -19.89
C GLU A 98 11.99 5.33 -18.54
N THR A 99 12.02 6.11 -17.46
CA THR A 99 12.20 5.59 -16.09
C THR A 99 11.09 4.63 -15.70
N PHE A 100 9.83 4.97 -16.00
CA PHE A 100 8.68 4.10 -15.75
C PHE A 100 8.80 2.76 -16.48
N ILE A 101 9.15 2.78 -17.78
CA ILE A 101 9.30 1.56 -18.58
C ILE A 101 10.41 0.68 -18.01
N ILE A 102 11.57 1.25 -17.69
CA ILE A 102 12.70 0.51 -17.11
C ILE A 102 12.32 -0.15 -15.78
N GLN A 103 11.65 0.59 -14.89
CA GLN A 103 11.20 0.04 -13.61
C GLN A 103 10.18 -1.08 -13.81
N TRP A 104 9.25 -0.91 -14.75
CA TRP A 104 8.24 -1.92 -15.05
C TRP A 104 8.85 -3.20 -15.65
N GLU A 105 9.79 -3.07 -16.58
CA GLU A 105 10.51 -4.20 -17.18
C GLU A 105 11.31 -4.98 -16.14
N HIS A 106 11.98 -4.29 -15.21
CA HIS A 106 12.71 -4.93 -14.11
C HIS A 106 11.80 -5.74 -13.18
N LEU A 107 10.54 -5.34 -13.01
CA LEU A 107 9.57 -6.11 -12.22
C LEU A 107 9.03 -7.35 -12.95
N SER A 108 9.18 -7.40 -14.27
CA SER A 108 8.68 -8.52 -15.09
C SER A 108 9.70 -9.65 -15.29
N MET A 109 10.96 -9.46 -14.90
CA MET A 109 12.07 -10.41 -15.04
C MET A 109 12.24 -11.36 -13.85
#